data_AF-A0A520Q5E5-F1
#
_entry.id   AF-A0A520Q5E5-F1
#
_cell.length_a   1.000
_cell.length_b   1.000
_cell.length_c   1.000
_cell.angle_alpha   90.00
_cell.angle_beta   90.00
_cell.angle_gamma   90.00
#
_symmetry.space_group_name_H-M   'P 1'
#
loop_
_entity.id
_entity.type
_entity.pdbx_description
1 polymer ?
#
loop_
_entity_poly.entity_id
_entity_poly.type
_entity_poly.pdbx_seq_one_letter_code
_entity_poly.pdbx_strand_id
1 'polypeptide(L)'
;MDLGPCTACARHVRLDEMRCPFCGSAALARPGAVRTVSRRAFTRAAVFVGAAVLGACGGDEIAYEGEETGTGGGEETDFASDTDADGSDQVSREHDEREMQQIQERERQAEERRLRDERAMEELERQRELEEQDWRDQRRHRNPCVDGVCPPYGTPPARDLLV
;
A
#
# COMPACT_ATOMS: atom_id res chain seq x y z
N MET A 1 10.79 36.65 -27.73
CA MET A 1 9.31 36.61 -27.83
C MET A 1 8.83 36.92 -26.44
N ASP A 2 8.62 38.21 -26.16
CA ASP A 2 8.47 38.68 -24.79
C ASP A 2 6.98 38.82 -24.48
N LEU A 3 6.54 38.08 -23.46
CA LEU A 3 5.17 38.06 -22.97
C LEU A 3 5.14 38.78 -21.63
N GLY A 4 4.23 39.75 -21.48
CA GLY A 4 4.01 40.48 -20.23
C GLY A 4 2.58 40.26 -19.73
N PRO A 5 2.34 40.34 -18.41
CA PRO A 5 1.00 40.27 -17.87
C PRO A 5 0.22 41.55 -18.24
N CYS A 6 -1.01 41.38 -18.75
CA CYS A 6 -1.94 42.47 -18.96
C CYS A 6 -2.38 43.05 -17.60
N THR A 7 -2.36 44.38 -17.46
CA THR A 7 -2.74 45.08 -16.23
C THR A 7 -4.23 44.99 -15.91
N ALA A 8 -5.09 44.64 -16.87
CA ALA A 8 -6.54 44.57 -16.69
C ALA A 8 -7.05 43.16 -16.33
N CYS A 9 -6.54 42.12 -16.99
CA CYS A 9 -7.04 40.74 -16.81
C CYS A 9 -5.99 39.73 -16.32
N ALA A 10 -4.76 40.20 -16.05
CA ALA A 10 -3.62 39.39 -15.58
C ALA A 10 -3.18 38.24 -16.51
N ARG A 11 -3.75 38.11 -17.72
CA ARG A 11 -3.29 37.16 -18.74
C ARG A 11 -2.00 37.65 -19.40
N HIS A 12 -1.12 36.72 -19.75
CA HIS A 12 0.10 37.04 -20.48
C HIS A 12 -0.22 37.31 -21.97
N VAL A 13 0.14 38.49 -22.44
CA VAL A 13 -0.01 38.93 -23.83
C VAL A 13 1.35 39.36 -24.38
N ARG A 14 1.49 39.41 -25.70
CA ARG A 14 2.76 39.82 -26.30
C ARG A 14 2.97 41.32 -26.12
N LEU A 15 4.21 41.71 -25.81
CA LEU A 15 4.55 43.12 -25.56
C LEU A 15 4.50 44.00 -26.83
N ASP A 16 4.52 43.41 -28.01
CA ASP A 16 4.35 44.10 -29.31
C ASP A 16 2.88 44.42 -29.63
N GLU A 17 1.93 43.91 -28.84
CA GLU A 17 0.51 44.03 -29.10
C GLU A 17 -0.11 45.19 -28.30
N MET A 18 -0.62 46.22 -28.99
CA MET A 18 -1.15 47.44 -28.37
C MET A 18 -2.47 47.21 -27.59
N ARG A 19 -3.16 46.10 -27.85
CA ARG A 19 -4.45 45.75 -27.21
C ARG A 19 -4.47 44.29 -26.81
N CYS A 20 -4.99 44.01 -25.62
CA CYS A 20 -5.14 42.65 -25.12
C CYS A 20 -6.23 41.89 -25.91
N PRO A 21 -5.94 40.75 -26.55
CA PRO A 21 -6.95 39.98 -27.30
C PRO A 21 -8.02 39.35 -26.42
N PHE A 22 -7.79 39.28 -25.10
CA PHE A 22 -8.72 38.66 -24.16
C PHE A 22 -9.72 39.63 -23.54
N CYS A 23 -9.32 40.89 -23.32
CA CYS A 23 -10.17 41.87 -22.61
C CYS A 23 -10.27 43.23 -23.32
N GLY A 24 -9.58 43.43 -24.44
CA GLY A 24 -9.67 44.64 -25.26
C GLY A 24 -8.97 45.89 -24.69
N SER A 25 -8.43 45.84 -23.47
CA SER A 25 -7.73 46.96 -22.85
C SER A 25 -6.40 47.25 -23.56
N ALA A 26 -5.99 48.52 -23.57
CA ALA A 26 -4.65 48.91 -24.03
C ALA A 26 -3.58 48.20 -23.18
N ALA A 27 -2.83 47.30 -23.80
CA ALA A 27 -1.83 46.51 -23.11
C ALA A 27 -0.51 47.30 -23.06
N LEU A 28 -0.30 48.06 -21.98
CA LEU A 28 0.99 48.68 -21.71
C LEU A 28 1.55 48.11 -20.42
N ALA A 29 2.33 47.03 -20.54
CA ALA A 29 3.26 46.61 -19.50
C ALA A 29 4.68 46.96 -19.99
N ARG A 30 5.15 48.18 -19.71
CA ARG A 30 6.58 48.51 -19.85
C ARG A 30 7.34 47.55 -18.91
N PRO A 31 8.35 46.79 -19.38
CA PRO A 31 9.07 45.84 -18.53
C PRO A 31 9.93 46.61 -17.52
N GLY A 32 9.33 47.02 -16.42
CA GLY A 32 10.01 47.58 -15.26
C GLY A 32 10.34 46.46 -14.30
N ALA A 33 11.61 46.03 -14.31
CA ALA A 33 12.29 45.19 -13.32
C ALA A 33 11.47 44.04 -12.74
N VAL A 34 11.75 42.83 -13.24
CA VAL A 34 11.38 41.57 -12.59
C VAL A 34 11.81 41.64 -11.12
N ARG A 35 10.84 41.83 -10.21
CA ARG A 35 11.08 41.62 -8.79
C ARG A 35 11.30 40.13 -8.63
N THR A 36 12.56 39.72 -8.60
CA THR A 36 12.97 38.36 -8.24
C THR A 36 12.52 38.13 -6.81
N VAL A 37 11.32 37.55 -6.63
CA VAL A 37 10.99 36.91 -5.36
C VAL A 37 11.91 35.71 -5.29
N SER A 38 13.02 35.87 -4.59
CA SER A 38 13.94 34.80 -4.25
C SER A 38 13.19 33.78 -3.41
N ARG A 39 12.52 32.83 -4.05
CA ARG A 39 12.11 31.59 -3.39
C ARG A 39 13.40 30.82 -3.18
N ARG A 40 14.03 31.08 -2.02
CA ARG A 40 15.02 30.19 -1.42
C ARG A 40 14.54 28.76 -1.68
N ALA A 41 15.39 28.03 -2.37
CA ALA A 41 15.16 26.69 -2.85
C ALA A 41 14.73 25.78 -1.70
N PHE A 42 13.52 25.26 -1.76
CA PHE A 42 13.18 24.03 -1.05
C PHE A 42 13.45 22.87 -2.01
N THR A 43 14.72 22.49 -2.07
CA THR A 43 15.20 21.23 -2.62
C THR A 43 14.50 20.06 -1.90
N ARG A 44 13.95 19.11 -2.67
CA ARG A 44 13.36 17.85 -2.21
C ARG A 44 14.41 16.91 -1.60
N ALA A 45 15.01 17.28 -0.48
CA ALA A 45 16.05 16.49 0.18
C ALA A 45 16.06 16.69 1.71
N ALA A 46 14.89 16.65 2.35
CA ALA A 46 14.79 16.77 3.81
C ALA A 46 13.86 15.72 4.44
N VAL A 47 13.88 14.48 3.93
CA VAL A 47 13.27 13.35 4.64
C VAL A 47 14.17 12.11 4.56
N PHE A 48 15.47 12.23 4.83
CA PHE A 48 16.33 11.07 5.15
C PHE A 48 17.52 11.50 6.02
N VAL A 49 17.25 12.14 7.16
CA VAL A 49 18.22 12.24 8.25
C VAL A 49 17.47 11.91 9.53
N GLY A 50 17.52 10.64 9.94
CA GLY A 50 16.84 10.18 11.14
C GLY A 50 16.76 8.68 11.37
N ALA A 51 17.60 7.85 10.75
CA ALA A 51 17.92 6.49 11.20
C ALA A 51 19.17 5.99 10.45
N ALA A 52 20.33 6.46 10.91
CA ALA A 52 21.56 5.70 10.77
C ALA A 52 21.35 4.36 11.55
N VAL A 53 21.78 3.16 11.16
CA VAL A 53 23.11 2.70 10.74
C VAL A 53 22.92 1.21 10.28
N LEU A 54 23.41 0.86 9.08
CA LEU A 54 23.68 -0.50 8.52
C LEU A 54 22.45 -1.39 8.21
N GLY A 55 22.13 -1.81 6.97
CA GLY A 55 22.95 -1.99 5.79
C GLY A 55 23.50 -3.41 5.69
N ALA A 56 22.71 -4.36 5.20
CA ALA A 56 23.19 -5.59 4.56
C ALA A 56 22.09 -6.15 3.64
N CYS A 57 22.15 -5.78 2.36
CA CYS A 57 21.57 -6.58 1.29
C CYS A 57 22.75 -7.34 0.66
N GLY A 58 22.69 -8.67 0.68
CA GLY A 58 23.66 -9.63 0.15
C GLY A 58 23.29 -10.97 0.79
N GLY A 59 22.85 -12.00 0.07
CA GLY A 59 23.37 -12.55 -1.17
C GLY A 59 23.76 -13.99 -0.84
N ASP A 60 23.11 -14.94 -1.48
CA ASP A 60 23.30 -16.41 -1.50
C ASP A 60 24.42 -17.03 -0.64
N GLU A 61 24.03 -17.96 0.24
CA GLU A 61 24.71 -19.26 0.35
C GLU A 61 23.82 -20.32 1.02
N ILE A 62 23.74 -21.47 0.36
CA ILE A 62 23.11 -22.70 0.82
C ILE A 62 24.14 -23.39 1.72
N ALA A 63 23.95 -23.30 3.03
CA ALA A 63 24.75 -24.07 3.98
C ALA A 63 24.15 -25.47 4.14
N TYR A 64 24.81 -26.44 3.52
CA TYR A 64 24.72 -27.84 3.91
C TYR A 64 25.47 -27.97 5.25
N GLU A 65 24.80 -28.40 6.30
CA GLU A 65 25.47 -28.93 7.48
C GLU A 65 25.40 -30.44 7.39
N GLY A 66 26.43 -31.00 6.75
CA GLY A 66 26.90 -32.33 7.10
C GLY A 66 27.82 -32.16 8.30
N GLU A 67 27.41 -32.64 9.47
CA GLU A 67 28.36 -32.99 10.52
C GLU A 67 28.22 -34.48 10.84
N GLU A 68 29.21 -35.18 10.29
CA GLU A 68 29.62 -36.52 10.60
C GLU A 68 30.36 -36.54 11.95
N THR A 69 29.65 -36.86 13.03
CA THR A 69 30.29 -37.34 14.27
C THR A 69 30.22 -38.86 14.32
N GLY A 70 31.30 -39.49 13.88
CA GLY A 70 31.59 -40.87 14.24
C GLY A 70 31.87 -40.98 15.73
N THR A 71 31.13 -41.84 16.43
CA THR A 71 31.60 -42.47 17.67
C THR A 71 31.42 -43.97 17.49
N GLY A 72 32.54 -44.64 17.24
CA GLY A 72 32.64 -46.08 17.41
C GLY A 72 32.68 -46.41 18.90
N GLY A 73 31.98 -47.47 19.27
CA GLY A 73 31.96 -48.01 20.62
C GLY A 73 30.92 -49.10 20.69
N GLY A 74 31.32 -50.31 20.30
CA GLY A 74 30.53 -51.50 20.56
C GLY A 74 30.44 -51.76 22.05
N GLU A 75 29.27 -52.14 22.50
CA GLU A 75 29.13 -53.15 23.54
C GLU A 75 27.88 -53.97 23.27
N GLU A 76 28.14 -55.26 23.14
CA GLU A 76 27.19 -56.35 23.12
C GLU A 76 26.38 -56.38 24.43
N THR A 77 25.07 -56.23 24.33
CA THR A 77 24.19 -56.89 25.29
C THR A 77 23.06 -57.55 24.53
N ASP A 78 23.25 -58.84 24.27
CA ASP A 78 22.17 -59.78 23.98
C ASP A 78 21.23 -59.82 25.19
N PHE A 79 20.21 -58.98 25.16
CA PHE A 79 18.97 -59.28 25.87
C PHE A 79 17.98 -59.80 24.84
N ALA A 80 17.96 -61.13 24.73
CA ALA A 80 16.81 -61.85 24.20
C ALA A 80 15.61 -61.51 25.08
N SER A 81 14.86 -60.48 24.67
CA SER A 81 13.50 -60.25 25.16
C SER A 81 12.60 -61.10 24.30
N ASP A 82 12.37 -62.33 24.74
CA ASP A 82 11.19 -63.10 24.36
C ASP A 82 9.97 -62.30 24.85
N THR A 83 9.51 -61.37 24.00
CA THR A 83 8.27 -60.64 24.20
C THR A 83 7.35 -60.98 23.06
N ASP A 84 6.20 -61.53 23.45
CA ASP A 84 5.17 -62.13 22.61
C ASP A 84 4.85 -61.28 21.38
N ALA A 85 5.03 -61.87 20.20
CA ALA A 85 4.84 -61.25 18.88
C ALA A 85 3.37 -60.90 18.54
N ASP A 86 2.45 -60.97 19.50
CA ASP A 86 1.02 -60.72 19.31
C ASP A 86 0.59 -59.28 19.72
N GLY A 87 1.44 -58.55 20.46
CA GLY A 87 1.14 -57.20 20.96
C GLY A 87 1.67 -56.03 20.11
N SER A 88 2.73 -56.23 19.32
CA SER A 88 3.38 -55.15 18.54
C SER A 88 2.52 -54.63 17.39
N ASP A 89 1.69 -55.50 16.80
CA ASP A 89 0.76 -55.14 15.72
C ASP A 89 -0.45 -54.33 16.23
N GLN A 90 -0.86 -54.53 17.48
CA GLN A 90 -1.97 -53.80 18.09
C GLN A 90 -1.54 -52.38 18.48
N VAL A 91 -0.37 -52.23 19.10
CA VAL A 91 0.17 -50.91 19.48
C VAL A 91 0.49 -50.05 18.26
N SER A 92 0.98 -50.65 17.17
CA SER A 92 1.26 -49.91 15.92
C SER A 92 -0.03 -49.41 15.27
N ARG A 93 -1.09 -50.23 15.24
CA ARG A 93 -2.40 -49.80 14.72
C ARG A 93 -3.04 -48.69 15.55
N GLU A 94 -2.98 -48.77 16.87
CA GLU A 94 -3.48 -47.71 17.74
C GLU A 94 -2.70 -46.40 17.58
N HIS A 95 -1.39 -46.49 17.35
CA HIS A 95 -0.55 -45.32 17.06
C HIS A 95 -0.95 -44.66 15.74
N ASP A 96 -1.07 -45.44 14.67
CA ASP A 96 -1.48 -44.95 13.35
C ASP A 96 -2.89 -44.32 13.38
N GLU A 97 -3.82 -44.92 14.14
CA GLU A 97 -5.16 -44.35 14.33
C GLU A 97 -5.14 -43.01 15.06
N ARG A 98 -4.27 -42.85 16.07
CA ARG A 98 -4.10 -41.57 16.78
C ARG A 98 -3.45 -40.52 15.88
N GLU A 99 -2.47 -40.88 15.06
CA GLU A 99 -1.89 -39.96 14.08
C GLU A 99 -2.92 -39.51 13.06
N MET A 100 -3.72 -40.43 12.52
CA MET A 100 -4.81 -40.11 11.61
C MET A 100 -5.85 -39.17 12.24
N GLN A 101 -6.20 -39.37 13.51
CA GLN A 101 -7.09 -38.46 14.24
C GLN A 101 -6.48 -37.07 14.42
N GLN A 102 -5.18 -36.98 14.74
CA GLN A 102 -4.47 -35.70 14.86
C GLN A 102 -4.39 -34.96 13.53
N ILE A 103 -4.16 -35.69 12.42
CA ILE A 103 -4.14 -35.11 11.07
C ILE A 103 -5.52 -34.54 10.74
N GLN A 104 -6.59 -35.30 10.95
CA GLN A 104 -7.96 -34.83 10.69
C GLN A 104 -8.34 -33.61 11.53
N GLU A 105 -7.94 -33.58 12.81
CA GLU A 105 -8.17 -32.43 13.67
C GLU A 105 -7.39 -31.19 13.18
N ARG A 106 -6.13 -31.37 12.77
CA ARG A 106 -5.31 -30.28 12.22
C ARG A 106 -5.90 -29.74 10.92
N GLU A 107 -6.41 -30.61 10.06
CA GLU A 107 -7.09 -30.22 8.83
C GLU A 107 -8.39 -29.45 9.11
N ARG A 108 -9.22 -29.93 10.04
CA ARG A 108 -10.43 -29.23 10.49
C ARG A 108 -10.11 -27.84 11.05
N GLN A 109 -9.07 -27.72 11.86
CA GLN A 109 -8.61 -26.44 12.38
C GLN A 109 -8.07 -25.52 11.28
N ALA A 110 -7.39 -26.07 10.27
CA ALA A 110 -6.89 -25.29 9.13
C ALA A 110 -8.04 -24.79 8.25
N GLU A 111 -9.05 -25.61 8.00
CA GLU A 111 -10.27 -25.21 7.29
C GLU A 111 -11.04 -24.13 8.04
N GLU A 112 -11.20 -24.24 9.35
CA GLU A 112 -11.86 -23.21 10.17
C GLU A 112 -11.10 -21.87 10.11
N ARG A 113 -9.77 -21.90 10.12
CA ARG A 113 -8.94 -20.69 9.95
C ARG A 113 -9.15 -20.07 8.56
N ARG A 114 -9.14 -20.88 7.50
CA ARG A 114 -9.41 -20.39 6.13
C ARG A 114 -10.80 -19.74 6.02
N LEU A 115 -11.83 -20.37 6.59
CA LEU A 115 -13.19 -19.81 6.62
C LEU A 115 -13.29 -18.55 7.48
N ARG A 116 -12.47 -18.39 8.52
CA ARG A 116 -12.40 -17.16 9.31
C ARG A 116 -11.73 -16.05 8.49
N ASP A 117 -10.63 -16.36 7.81
CA ASP A 117 -9.90 -15.41 6.98
C ASP A 117 -10.74 -14.97 5.77
N GLU A 118 -11.45 -15.89 5.11
CA GLU A 118 -12.38 -15.59 4.02
C GLU A 118 -13.49 -14.63 4.47
N ARG A 119 -14.15 -14.92 5.61
CA ARG A 119 -15.14 -14.02 6.19
C ARG A 119 -14.58 -12.64 6.56
N ALA A 120 -13.35 -12.60 7.08
CA ALA A 120 -12.67 -11.34 7.39
C ALA A 120 -12.36 -10.53 6.12
N MET A 121 -11.98 -11.20 5.03
CA MET A 121 -11.76 -10.57 3.72
C MET A 121 -13.06 -10.03 3.12
N GLU A 122 -14.16 -10.79 3.18
CA GLU A 122 -15.48 -10.33 2.73
C GLU A 122 -15.96 -9.11 3.54
N GLU A 123 -15.74 -9.10 4.85
CA GLU A 123 -16.09 -7.96 5.70
C GLU A 123 -15.27 -6.72 5.35
N LEU A 124 -13.97 -6.89 5.10
CA LEU A 124 -13.09 -5.81 4.65
C LEU A 124 -13.51 -5.27 3.28
N GLU A 125 -13.87 -6.15 2.33
CA GLU A 125 -14.37 -5.74 1.03
C GLU A 125 -15.67 -4.93 1.16
N ARG A 126 -16.61 -5.39 1.98
CA ARG A 126 -17.84 -4.66 2.28
C ARG A 126 -17.58 -3.29 2.89
N GLN A 127 -16.61 -3.18 3.82
CA GLN A 127 -16.21 -1.88 4.36
C GLN A 127 -15.66 -0.95 3.28
N ARG A 128 -14.79 -1.46 2.40
CA ARG A 128 -14.24 -0.67 1.28
C ARG A 128 -15.33 -0.19 0.31
N GLU A 129 -16.33 -1.03 0.03
CA GLU A 129 -17.48 -0.62 -0.79
C GLU A 129 -18.29 0.49 -0.14
N LEU A 130 -18.52 0.41 1.18
CA LEU A 130 -19.22 1.45 1.94
C LEU A 130 -18.43 2.76 1.96
N GLU A 131 -17.11 2.71 2.18
CA GLU A 131 -16.23 3.87 2.11
C GLU A 131 -16.23 4.50 0.70
N GLU A 132 -16.22 3.67 -0.35
CA GLU A 132 -16.29 4.18 -1.72
C GLU A 132 -17.66 4.81 -2.02
N GLN A 133 -18.75 4.22 -1.54
CA GLN A 133 -20.10 4.79 -1.66
C GLN A 133 -20.20 6.13 -0.93
N ASP A 134 -19.79 6.19 0.34
CA ASP A 134 -19.77 7.42 1.13
C ASP A 134 -18.91 8.50 0.45
N TRP A 135 -17.74 8.14 -0.07
CA TRP A 135 -16.92 9.08 -0.82
C TRP A 135 -17.59 9.58 -2.10
N ARG A 136 -18.32 8.72 -2.83
CA ARG A 136 -19.10 9.14 -4.01
C ARG A 136 -20.23 10.09 -3.62
N ASP A 137 -20.90 9.82 -2.50
CA ASP A 137 -21.98 10.65 -1.98
C ASP A 137 -21.46 12.00 -1.48
N GLN A 138 -20.39 12.02 -0.69
CA GLN A 138 -19.68 13.24 -0.30
C GLN A 138 -19.30 14.08 -1.53
N ARG A 139 -18.81 13.45 -2.61
CA ARG A 139 -18.47 14.15 -3.85
C ARG A 139 -19.72 14.74 -4.53
N ARG A 140 -20.84 14.01 -4.58
CA ARG A 140 -22.12 14.53 -5.09
C ARG A 140 -22.63 15.71 -4.26
N HIS A 141 -22.51 15.66 -2.94
CA HIS A 141 -22.90 16.75 -2.04
C HIS A 141 -21.98 17.96 -2.16
N ARG A 142 -20.68 17.76 -2.41
CA ARG A 142 -19.69 18.82 -2.52
C ARG A 142 -19.77 19.61 -3.83
N ASN A 143 -20.22 18.97 -4.91
CA ASN A 143 -20.45 19.59 -6.22
C ASN A 143 -21.79 19.10 -6.78
N PRO A 144 -22.92 19.59 -6.25
CA PRO A 144 -24.23 19.21 -6.75
C PRO A 144 -24.39 19.69 -8.19
N CYS A 145 -25.03 18.87 -9.03
CA CYS A 145 -25.46 19.33 -10.35
C CYS A 145 -26.63 20.30 -10.14
N VAL A 146 -26.54 21.49 -10.70
CA VAL A 146 -27.59 22.51 -10.62
C VAL A 146 -28.32 22.49 -11.97
N ASP A 147 -29.64 22.34 -11.96
CA ASP A 147 -30.49 22.31 -13.16
C ASP A 147 -30.05 21.27 -14.22
N GLY A 148 -29.57 20.11 -13.78
CA GLY A 148 -29.11 19.03 -14.67
C GLY A 148 -27.72 19.27 -15.30
N VAL A 149 -27.06 20.38 -14.97
CA VAL A 149 -25.70 20.69 -15.42
C VAL A 149 -24.73 20.40 -14.27
N CYS A 150 -23.90 19.37 -14.43
CA CYS A 150 -22.85 19.05 -13.47
C CYS A 150 -21.63 19.95 -13.69
N PRO A 151 -21.03 20.52 -12.63
CA PRO A 151 -19.86 21.40 -12.78
C PRO A 151 -18.66 20.63 -13.37
N PRO A 152 -17.84 21.27 -14.21
CA PRO A 152 -16.68 20.62 -14.82
C PRO A 152 -15.67 20.14 -13.76
N TYR A 153 -14.92 19.09 -14.09
CA TYR A 153 -13.89 18.52 -13.20
C TYR A 153 -12.95 19.60 -12.65
N GLY A 154 -12.76 19.62 -11.33
CA GLY A 154 -11.87 20.56 -10.64
C GLY A 154 -12.53 21.88 -10.19
N THR A 155 -13.83 22.07 -10.40
CA THR A 155 -14.54 23.22 -9.84
C THR A 155 -14.55 23.10 -8.31
N PRO A 156 -14.00 24.08 -7.56
CA PRO A 156 -14.04 24.05 -6.10
C PRO A 156 -15.49 24.09 -5.61
N PRO A 157 -15.81 23.47 -4.45
CA PRO A 157 -17.16 23.52 -3.90
C PRO A 157 -17.65 24.95 -3.83
N ALA A 158 -18.92 25.16 -4.21
CA ALA A 158 -19.57 26.44 -4.03
C ALA A 158 -19.41 26.84 -2.55
N ARG A 159 -18.72 27.96 -2.31
CA ARG A 159 -18.65 28.51 -0.96
C ARG A 159 -20.04 29.06 -0.70
N ASP A 160 -20.74 28.51 0.28
CA ASP A 160 -21.98 29.12 0.77
C ASP A 160 -21.66 30.57 1.10
N LEU A 161 -22.20 31.49 0.29
CA LEU A 161 -22.22 32.91 0.59
C LEU A 161 -23.18 33.06 1.77
N LEU A 162 -22.63 32.90 2.98
CA LEU A 162 -23.30 33.31 4.20
C LEU A 162 -23.65 34.79 4.05
N VAL A 163 -24.95 35.05 3.93
CA VAL A 163 -25.59 36.37 3.90
C VAL A 163 -25.40 37.07 5.24
#